data_AF-A0A433NHS0-F1
#
_entry.id   AF-A0A433NHS0-F1
#
_cell.length_a   1.000
_cell.length_b   1.000
_cell.length_c   1.000
_cell.angle_alpha   90.00
_cell.angle_beta   90.00
_cell.angle_gamma   90.00
#
_symmetry.space_group_name_H-M   'P 1'
#
loop_
_entity.id
_entity.type
_entity.pdbx_description
1 polymer ?
#
loop_
_entity_poly.entity_id
_entity_poly.type
_entity_poly.pdbx_seq_one_letter_code
_entity_poly.pdbx_strand_id
1 'polypeptide(L)' 'MKLRGFHPPSSVISRKIYPEIPPKVEYSLTDLGKQLEPTLLSLESWGIKYVETMKYSKNIPSEKID' A
#
# COMPACT_ATOMS: atom_id res chain seq x y z
N MET A 1 -18.63 21.65 -16.47
CA MET A 1 -18.75 20.18 -16.60
C MET A 1 -17.35 19.57 -16.47
N LYS A 2 -16.97 19.07 -15.28
CA LYS A 2 -15.61 18.55 -15.03
C LYS A 2 -15.56 17.12 -15.55
N LEU A 3 -14.84 16.89 -16.65
CA LEU A 3 -14.66 15.56 -17.23
C LEU A 3 -13.91 14.69 -16.22
N ARG A 4 -14.68 13.95 -15.42
CA ARG A 4 -14.46 12.57 -14.98
C ARG A 4 -13.04 12.12 -14.65
N GLY A 5 -12.16 12.12 -15.65
CA GLY A 5 -11.04 11.18 -15.82
C GLY A 5 -9.66 11.79 -16.03
N PHE A 6 -9.51 13.11 -15.90
CA PHE A 6 -8.16 13.71 -15.87
C PHE A 6 -7.67 13.77 -14.42
N HIS A 7 -6.87 12.78 -14.02
CA HIS A 7 -6.20 12.79 -12.73
C HIS A 7 -4.84 13.50 -12.89
N PRO A 8 -4.43 14.37 -11.96
CA PRO A 8 -3.16 15.08 -12.07
C PRO A 8 -1.97 14.12 -12.19
N PRO A 9 -0.90 14.49 -12.92
CA PRO A 9 0.31 13.67 -13.07
C PRO A 9 0.99 13.34 -11.73
N SER A 10 0.71 14.09 -10.66
CA SER A 10 1.22 13.87 -9.30
C SER A 10 0.50 12.78 -8.50
N SER A 11 -0.27 11.93 -9.17
CA SER A 11 -1.11 10.94 -8.50
C SER A 11 -0.55 9.53 -8.60
N VAL A 12 -0.82 8.70 -7.61
CA VAL A 12 -0.30 7.32 -7.49
C VAL A 12 -1.04 6.34 -8.41
N ILE A 13 -2.32 6.61 -8.72
CA ILE A 13 -3.19 5.69 -9.48
C ILE A 13 -3.70 6.37 -10.74
N SER A 14 -3.37 5.84 -11.91
CA SER A 14 -3.97 6.22 -13.19
C SER A 14 -5.33 5.55 -13.38
N ARG A 15 -6.25 6.26 -14.04
CA ARG A 15 -7.56 5.72 -14.43
C ARG A 15 -7.76 5.89 -15.92
N LYS A 16 -8.05 4.79 -16.61
CA LYS A 16 -8.35 4.79 -18.05
C LYS A 16 -9.80 4.34 -18.27
N ILE A 17 -10.56 5.13 -19.01
CA ILE A 17 -11.94 4.83 -19.38
C ILE A 17 -11.93 4.43 -20.85
N TYR A 18 -12.51 3.26 -21.16
CA TYR A 18 -12.72 2.80 -22.52
C TYR A 18 -14.19 3.02 -22.88
N PRO A 19 -14.48 3.90 -23.86
CA PRO A 19 -15.83 4.17 -24.31
C PRO A 19 -16.30 3.06 -25.27
N GLU A 20 -16.38 1.83 -24.76
CA GLU A 20 -16.97 0.68 -25.45
C GLU A 20 -18.31 0.29 -24.79
N ILE A 21 -19.10 -0.59 -25.42
CA ILE A 21 -20.29 -1.17 -24.77
C ILE A 21 -19.96 -2.65 -24.50
N PRO A 22 -19.93 -3.07 -23.23
CA PRO A 22 -20.16 -2.30 -22.00
C PRO A 22 -18.98 -1.40 -21.63
N PRO A 23 -19.22 -0.21 -21.02
CA PRO A 23 -18.15 0.71 -20.68
C PRO A 23 -17.20 0.09 -19.65
N LYS A 24 -15.90 0.10 -19.96
CA LYS A 24 -14.84 -0.46 -19.11
C LYS A 24 -14.02 0.64 -18.47
N VAL A 25 -13.64 0.44 -17.20
CA VAL A 25 -12.71 1.30 -16.48
C VAL A 25 -11.56 0.45 -15.95
N GLU A 26 -10.33 0.87 -16.24
CA GLU A 26 -9.11 0.25 -15.72
C GLU A 26 -8.37 1.20 -14.79
N TYR A 27 -7.83 0.64 -13.71
CA TYR A 27 -7.00 1.33 -12.75
C TYR A 27 -5.60 0.72 -12.76
N SER A 28 -4.58 1.56 -12.86
CA SER A 28 -3.19 1.11 -12.91
C SER A 28 -2.30 2.04 -12.10
N LEU A 29 -1.22 1.53 -11.52
CA LEU A 29 -0.22 2.39 -10.85
C LEU A 29 0.47 3.31 -11.87
N THR A 30 0.62 4.58 -11.50
CA THR A 30 1.50 5.51 -12.23
C THR A 30 2.96 5.20 -11.93
N ASP A 31 3.89 5.80 -12.67
CA ASP A 31 5.32 5.63 -12.38
C ASP A 31 5.73 6.22 -11.02
N LEU A 32 5.00 7.21 -10.52
CA LEU A 32 5.12 7.68 -9.14
C LEU A 32 4.64 6.60 -8.15
N GLY A 33 3.51 5.95 -8.44
CA GLY A 33 2.99 4.87 -7.60
C GLY A 33 3.89 3.64 -7.58
N LYS A 34 4.55 3.31 -8.68
CA LYS A 34 5.57 2.25 -8.73
C LYS A 34 6.81 2.61 -7.91
N GLN A 35 7.24 3.87 -7.90
CA GLN A 35 8.33 4.32 -7.04
C GLN A 35 7.99 4.24 -5.54
N LEU A 36 6.71 4.25 -5.18
CA LEU A 36 6.26 4.11 -3.80
C LEU A 36 6.28 2.64 -3.31
N GLU A 37 6.22 1.68 -4.23
CA GLU A 37 6.25 0.24 -3.93
C GLU A 37 7.40 -0.18 -2.98
N PRO A 38 8.69 0.14 -3.25
CA PRO A 38 9.78 -0.25 -2.36
C PRO A 38 9.67 0.36 -0.96
N THR A 39 9.10 1.56 -0.82
CA THR A 39 8.87 2.18 0.49
C THR A 39 7.80 1.42 1.28
N LEU A 40 6.73 1.00 0.63
CA LEU A 40 5.68 0.20 1.27
C LEU A 40 6.20 -1.18 1.68
N LEU A 41 7.02 -1.82 0.84
CA LEU A 41 7.68 -3.09 1.17
C LEU A 41 8.64 -2.95 2.36
N SER A 42 9.38 -1.84 2.44
CA SER A 42 10.24 -1.54 3.59
C SER A 42 9.43 -1.38 4.88
N LEU A 43 8.30 -0.68 4.81
CA LEU A 43 7.39 -0.50 5.93
C LEU A 43 6.76 -1.83 6.38
N GLU A 44 6.35 -2.67 5.43
CA GLU A 44 5.87 -4.02 5.71
C GLU A 44 6.93 -4.86 6.44
N SER A 45 8.16 -4.89 5.92
CA SER A 45 9.27 -5.63 6.53
C SER A 45 9.56 -5.18 7.95
N TRP A 46 9.55 -3.86 8.19
CA TRP A 46 9.67 -3.31 9.54
C TRP A 46 8.49 -3.73 10.44
N GLY A 47 7.26 -3.65 9.93
CA GLY A 47 6.06 -4.03 10.67
C GLY A 47 6.07 -5.49 11.11
N ILE A 48 6.52 -6.40 10.25
CA ILE A 48 6.67 -7.82 10.57
C ILE A 48 7.67 -8.00 11.72
N LYS A 49 8.86 -7.39 11.62
CA LYS A 49 9.89 -7.45 12.68
C LYS A 49 9.40 -6.85 14.00
N TYR A 50 8.64 -5.76 13.93
CA TYR A 50 8.06 -5.13 15.11
C TYR A 50 7.06 -6.07 15.79
N VAL A 51 6.15 -6.69 15.03
CA VAL A 51 5.20 -7.68 15.56
C VAL A 51 5.92 -8.88 16.16
N GLU A 52 6.97 -9.38 15.52
CA GLU A 52 7.81 -10.46 16.07
C GLU A 52 8.43 -10.06 17.40
N THR A 53 9.07 -8.89 17.48
CA THR A 53 9.66 -8.34 18.72
C THR A 53 8.62 -8.24 19.84
N MET A 54 7.41 -7.76 19.52
CA MET A 54 6.31 -7.65 20.46
C MET A 54 5.81 -9.03 20.94
N LYS A 55 5.81 -10.05 20.07
CA LYS A 55 5.47 -11.43 20.46
C LYS A 55 6.51 -12.02 21.41
N TYR A 56 7.80 -11.76 21.19
CA TYR A 56 8.86 -12.20 22.12
C TYR A 56 8.71 -11.54 23.49
N SER A 57 8.40 -10.24 23.56
CA SER A 57 8.17 -9.54 24.84
C SER A 57 6.94 -10.05 25.59
N LYS A 58 5.93 -10.60 24.90
CA LYS A 58 4.74 -11.20 25.53
C LYS A 58 4.93 -12.66 25.98
N ASN A 59 6.01 -13.32 25.56
CA ASN A 59 6.34 -14.70 25.90
C ASN A 59 7.41 -14.81 27.00
N ILE A 60 7.68 -13.74 27.76
CA ILE A 60 8.51 -13.84 28.97
C ILE A 60 7.68 -14.62 30.02
N PRO A 61 8.12 -15.82 30.45
CA PRO A 61 7.50 -16.49 31.59
C PRO A 61 7.66 -15.58 32.80
N SER A 62 6.58 -15.35 33.52
CA SER A 62 6.57 -14.70 34.84
C SER A 62 7.22 -15.61 35.90
N GLU A 63 8.47 -16.04 35.69
CA GLU A 63 9.26 -16.83 36.61
C GLU A 63 10.71 -16.38 36.52
N LYS A 64 11.04 -15.39 37.35
CA LYS A 64 12.11 -15.44 38.35
C LYS A 64 12.40 -14.01 38.81
N ILE A 65 11.62 -13.59 39.79
CA ILE A 65 12.09 -12.65 40.80
C ILE A 65 11.84 -13.39 42.12
N ASP A 66 12.82 -14.19 42.51
CA ASP A 66 13.06 -14.54 43.92
C ASP A 66 13.82 -13.38 44.57
#